data_AF-A0A925V7M5-F1
#
_entry.id   AF-A0A925V7M5-F1
#
_cell.length_a   1.000
_cell.length_b   1.000
_cell.length_c   1.000
_cell.angle_alpha   90.00
_cell.angle_beta   90.00
_cell.angle_gamma   90.00
#
_symmetry.space_group_name_H-M   'P 1'
#
loop_
_entity.id
_entity.type
_entity.pdbx_description
1 polymer ?
#
loop_
_entity_poly.entity_id
_entity_poly.type
_entity_poly.pdbx_seq_one_letter_code
_entity_poly.pdbx_strand_id
1 'polypeptide(L)'
;PAFPDAPFSLRLAAGEHVQLVESHSLAGSTIAASAPIGVFVGHECAGLPDENADCDHVERMLLPSALLAGERVALGPSRVGEPVQWKLVGAVDDTRLEYSDGFDGPSTLAAGEAVEFAADSPFVVRSQDDAHPFRLLSVMHNCSSLGQVTCPGDAEQLELGGTALYVEDATFFVDPTYARTQLLVVRVADPELADVRLPCAVDELVGEWSPVGKDGRFEVARADFDIPGGRYDACEGGLHRMTSDAPFGAWVWSWDSRNSIAYSVALGTSPYHDAGPGEQ
;
A
#
# COMPACT_ATOMS: atom_id res chain seq x y z
N PRO A 1 27.30 -4.97 12.24
CA PRO A 1 27.44 -4.85 10.77
C PRO A 1 26.86 -6.09 10.10
N ALA A 2 25.69 -5.98 9.46
CA ALA A 2 25.34 -7.01 8.49
C ALA A 2 26.31 -6.83 7.32
N PHE A 3 26.88 -7.93 6.84
CA PHE A 3 27.78 -7.86 5.70
C PHE A 3 26.91 -7.72 4.45
N PRO A 4 27.12 -6.70 3.59
CA PRO A 4 26.45 -6.67 2.30
C PRO A 4 26.78 -7.98 1.56
N ASP A 5 25.75 -8.57 0.95
CA ASP A 5 25.82 -9.73 0.04
C ASP A 5 26.14 -11.11 0.66
N ALA A 6 26.07 -11.27 1.99
CA ALA A 6 26.23 -12.58 2.63
C ALA A 6 25.02 -12.96 3.51
N PRO A 7 24.42 -14.15 3.32
CA PRO A 7 23.39 -14.63 4.24
C PRO A 7 23.99 -14.84 5.64
N PHE A 8 23.25 -14.45 6.66
CA PHE A 8 23.62 -14.71 8.05
C PHE A 8 22.41 -15.25 8.82
N SER A 9 22.68 -15.90 9.95
CA SER A 9 21.65 -16.47 10.81
C SER A 9 21.70 -15.86 12.18
N LEU A 10 20.52 -15.57 12.73
CA LEU A 10 20.34 -15.10 14.09
C LEU A 10 19.48 -16.11 14.86
N ARG A 11 19.72 -16.23 16.16
CA ARG A 11 18.90 -17.01 17.07
C ARG A 11 18.21 -16.05 18.03
N LEU A 12 16.89 -16.10 18.06
CA LEU A 12 16.05 -15.33 18.96
C LEU A 12 15.29 -16.28 19.88
N ALA A 13 15.22 -15.95 21.17
CA ALA A 13 14.26 -16.51 22.11
C ALA A 13 12.91 -15.80 22.00
N ALA A 14 11.87 -16.40 22.58
CA ALA A 14 10.53 -15.80 22.58
C ALA A 14 10.55 -14.42 23.26
N GLY A 15 10.07 -13.40 22.55
CA GLY A 15 10.04 -12.00 23.01
C GLY A 15 11.32 -11.20 22.77
N GLU A 16 12.38 -11.82 22.25
CA GLU A 16 13.57 -11.09 21.81
C GLU A 16 13.32 -10.43 20.44
N HIS A 17 13.97 -9.29 20.23
CA HIS A 17 13.99 -8.61 18.93
C HIS A 17 15.43 -8.32 18.52
N VAL A 18 15.63 -8.14 17.23
CA VAL A 18 16.87 -7.65 16.63
C VAL A 18 16.52 -6.54 15.65
N GLN A 19 17.32 -5.48 15.65
CA GLN A 19 17.23 -4.42 14.67
C GLN A 19 18.47 -4.47 13.78
N LEU A 20 18.23 -4.48 12.47
CA LEU A 20 19.26 -4.37 11.45
C LEU A 20 19.18 -2.95 10.88
N VAL A 21 20.31 -2.25 10.85
CA VAL A 21 20.41 -0.89 10.31
C VAL A 21 21.55 -0.92 9.30
N GLU A 22 21.26 -0.53 8.07
CA GLU A 22 22.20 -0.51 6.96
C GLU A 22 22.05 0.79 6.17
N SER A 23 23.14 1.27 5.58
CA SER A 23 23.14 2.47 4.73
C SER A 23 22.75 2.18 3.27
N HIS A 24 22.55 0.91 2.93
CA HIS A 24 22.14 0.46 1.60
C HIS A 24 20.74 -0.13 1.67
N SER A 25 20.01 -0.05 0.56
CA SER A 25 18.68 -0.64 0.44
C SER A 25 18.71 -2.14 0.74
N LEU A 26 17.81 -2.57 1.62
CA LEU A 26 17.56 -3.99 1.91
C LEU A 26 16.49 -4.60 0.97
N ALA A 27 16.01 -3.85 -0.02
CA ALA A 27 15.06 -4.35 -1.00
C ALA A 27 15.61 -5.62 -1.69
N GLY A 28 14.74 -6.63 -1.86
CA GLY A 28 15.14 -7.93 -2.41
C GLY A 28 15.78 -8.90 -1.40
N SER A 29 16.06 -8.47 -0.17
CA SER A 29 16.54 -9.39 0.88
C SER A 29 15.46 -10.43 1.22
N THR A 30 15.88 -11.69 1.37
CA THR A 30 14.99 -12.78 1.81
C THR A 30 15.14 -13.01 3.31
N ILE A 31 14.02 -13.13 4.01
CA ILE A 31 13.97 -13.49 5.44
C ILE A 31 13.29 -14.84 5.57
N ALA A 32 13.99 -15.81 6.16
CA ALA A 32 13.46 -17.11 6.49
C ALA A 32 13.53 -17.33 8.01
N ALA A 33 12.45 -17.88 8.58
CA ALA A 33 12.36 -18.16 10.01
C ALA A 33 11.73 -19.53 10.24
N SER A 34 12.25 -20.26 11.23
CA SER A 34 11.72 -21.56 11.66
C SER A 34 10.58 -21.47 12.67
N ALA A 35 10.20 -20.24 13.05
CA ALA A 35 9.12 -19.93 13.99
C ALA A 35 8.44 -18.61 13.56
N PRO A 36 7.19 -18.35 13.98
CA PRO A 36 6.52 -17.09 13.66
C PRO A 36 7.30 -15.87 14.17
N ILE A 37 7.55 -14.92 13.29
CA ILE A 37 8.17 -13.63 13.59
C ILE A 37 7.35 -12.51 12.98
N GLY A 38 7.31 -11.35 13.65
CA GLY A 38 6.92 -10.09 13.02
C GLY A 38 8.14 -9.44 12.40
N VAL A 39 8.05 -8.98 11.16
CA VAL A 39 9.09 -8.22 10.50
C VAL A 39 8.61 -6.79 10.33
N PHE A 40 9.32 -5.85 10.94
CA PHE A 40 9.09 -4.43 10.76
C PHE A 40 10.22 -3.87 9.91
N VAL A 41 9.86 -3.14 8.86
CA VAL A 41 10.79 -2.49 7.96
C VAL A 41 10.52 -1.00 7.97
N GLY A 42 11.55 -0.21 7.70
CA GLY A 42 11.43 1.22 7.72
C GLY A 42 12.64 1.94 7.16
N HIS A 43 12.54 3.26 7.17
CA HIS A 43 13.60 4.17 6.78
C HIS A 43 13.63 5.31 7.79
N GLU A 44 14.79 5.55 8.41
CA GLU A 44 14.91 6.55 9.48
C GLU A 44 14.83 8.01 8.97
N CYS A 45 15.08 8.22 7.69
CA CYS A 45 15.10 9.54 7.08
C CYS A 45 14.74 9.43 5.59
N ALA A 46 13.49 9.13 5.27
CA ALA A 46 13.02 8.97 3.90
C ALA A 46 12.93 10.33 3.20
N GLY A 47 13.78 10.55 2.20
CA GLY A 47 13.65 11.65 1.24
C GLY A 47 13.33 11.08 -0.13
N LEU A 48 12.06 11.09 -0.52
CA LEU A 48 11.60 10.57 -1.82
C LEU A 48 11.19 11.75 -2.72
N PRO A 49 11.64 11.89 -3.97
CA PRO A 49 12.61 11.04 -4.65
C PRO A 49 14.05 11.34 -4.21
N ASP A 50 14.30 12.53 -3.64
CA ASP A 50 15.63 12.99 -3.23
C ASP A 50 15.67 13.30 -1.73
N GLU A 51 16.84 13.09 -1.12
CA GLU A 51 17.12 13.47 0.26
C GLU A 51 16.91 14.98 0.47
N ASN A 52 16.24 15.34 1.57
CA ASN A 52 16.05 16.73 1.99
C ASN A 52 16.29 16.87 3.51
N ALA A 53 16.26 18.09 4.02
CA ALA A 53 16.51 18.37 5.44
C ALA A 53 15.34 18.02 6.37
N ASP A 54 14.15 17.77 5.82
CA ASP A 54 12.90 17.50 6.53
C ASP A 54 12.39 16.12 6.09
N CYS A 55 13.18 15.07 6.37
CA CYS A 55 12.84 13.70 5.98
C CYS A 55 11.89 13.06 6.99
N ASP A 56 10.99 12.21 6.49
CA ASP A 56 10.03 11.48 7.32
C ASP A 56 10.61 10.13 7.75
N HIS A 57 10.15 9.66 8.91
CA HIS A 57 10.32 8.27 9.31
C HIS A 57 9.23 7.44 8.64
N VAL A 58 9.62 6.31 8.04
CA VAL A 58 8.67 5.34 7.48
C VAL A 58 8.81 4.06 8.27
N GLU A 59 7.73 3.52 8.83
CA GLU A 59 7.72 2.22 9.48
C GLU A 59 6.48 1.41 9.12
N ARG A 60 6.66 0.11 8.87
CA ARG A 60 5.54 -0.80 8.61
C ARG A 60 5.87 -2.23 8.95
N MET A 61 4.84 -3.02 9.26
CA MET A 61 4.97 -4.47 9.28
C MET A 61 4.95 -5.00 7.85
N LEU A 62 5.92 -5.83 7.48
CA LEU A 62 6.00 -6.45 6.17
C LEU A 62 5.01 -7.61 6.07
N LEU A 63 4.19 -7.63 5.01
CA LEU A 63 3.36 -8.79 4.72
C LEU A 63 4.24 -10.01 4.37
N PRO A 64 3.99 -11.20 4.95
CA PRO A 64 4.67 -12.43 4.58
C PRO A 64 4.52 -12.73 3.08
N SER A 65 5.51 -13.39 2.48
CA SER A 65 5.47 -13.77 1.06
C SER A 65 4.24 -14.62 0.70
N ALA A 66 3.75 -15.43 1.64
CA ALA A 66 2.55 -16.25 1.49
C ALA A 66 1.24 -15.45 1.32
N LEU A 67 1.24 -14.15 1.63
CA LEU A 67 0.11 -13.25 1.40
C LEU A 67 0.28 -12.39 0.13
N LEU A 68 1.38 -12.55 -0.61
CA LEU A 68 1.51 -11.85 -1.88
C LEU A 68 0.59 -12.48 -2.92
N ALA A 69 0.02 -11.64 -3.77
CA ALA A 69 -0.88 -12.05 -4.84
C ALA A 69 -0.37 -11.61 -6.21
N GLY A 70 -0.98 -12.18 -7.25
CA GLY A 70 -0.71 -11.81 -8.65
C GLY A 70 -1.57 -10.66 -9.18
N GLU A 71 -2.64 -10.23 -8.50
CA GLU A 71 -3.53 -9.16 -8.98
C GLU A 71 -3.64 -8.04 -7.94
N ARG A 72 -3.44 -6.79 -8.39
CA ARG A 72 -3.54 -5.59 -7.54
C ARG A 72 -4.24 -4.45 -8.26
N VAL A 73 -4.93 -3.63 -7.48
CA VAL A 73 -5.50 -2.36 -7.94
C VAL A 73 -4.68 -1.23 -7.36
N ALA A 74 -4.08 -0.43 -8.23
CA ALA A 74 -3.30 0.74 -7.88
C ALA A 74 -4.22 1.90 -7.50
N LEU A 75 -4.19 2.28 -6.23
CA LEU A 75 -4.89 3.45 -5.71
C LEU A 75 -4.01 4.15 -4.67
N GLY A 76 -3.79 5.44 -4.87
CA GLY A 76 -2.96 6.27 -4.01
C GLY A 76 -3.66 7.56 -3.61
N PRO A 77 -3.12 8.31 -2.63
CA PRO A 77 -3.69 9.56 -2.18
C PRO A 77 -3.72 10.59 -3.30
N SER A 78 -4.71 11.48 -3.28
CA SER A 78 -4.76 12.65 -4.16
C SER A 78 -4.20 13.87 -3.45
N ARG A 79 -2.93 14.19 -3.72
CA ARG A 79 -2.22 15.37 -3.24
C ARG A 79 -1.99 16.36 -4.38
N VAL A 80 -2.30 17.64 -4.13
CA VAL A 80 -2.25 18.68 -5.16
C VAL A 80 -0.83 18.83 -5.70
N GLY A 81 -0.69 18.78 -7.03
CA GLY A 81 0.58 19.00 -7.71
C GLY A 81 1.52 17.80 -7.71
N GLU A 82 1.03 16.61 -7.32
CA GLU A 82 1.82 15.39 -7.29
C GLU A 82 1.21 14.29 -8.19
N PRO A 83 1.94 13.79 -9.19
CA PRO A 83 1.58 12.54 -9.85
C PRO A 83 1.81 11.38 -8.87
N VAL A 84 0.82 10.47 -8.74
CA VAL A 84 0.95 9.33 -7.83
C VAL A 84 2.13 8.47 -8.28
N GLN A 85 3.02 8.18 -7.32
CA GLN A 85 4.19 7.37 -7.58
C GLN A 85 3.95 5.94 -7.15
N TRP A 86 4.53 5.02 -7.91
CA TRP A 86 4.36 3.59 -7.71
C TRP A 86 5.71 2.94 -7.60
N LYS A 87 5.80 1.96 -6.71
CA LYS A 87 6.96 1.08 -6.61
C LYS A 87 6.52 -0.35 -6.78
N LEU A 88 7.09 -1.03 -7.76
CA LEU A 88 6.95 -2.47 -7.95
C LEU A 88 8.17 -3.19 -7.41
N VAL A 89 7.96 -4.34 -6.78
CA VAL A 89 9.05 -5.23 -6.35
C VAL A 89 8.74 -6.67 -6.77
N GLY A 90 9.63 -7.29 -7.55
CA GLY A 90 9.49 -8.69 -7.95
C GLY A 90 9.79 -9.63 -6.80
N ALA A 91 8.94 -10.64 -6.57
CA ALA A 91 9.24 -11.68 -5.57
C ALA A 91 9.95 -12.90 -6.19
N VAL A 92 9.73 -13.14 -7.48
CA VAL A 92 10.26 -14.27 -8.25
C VAL A 92 10.78 -13.75 -9.59
N ASP A 93 11.80 -14.40 -10.14
CA ASP A 93 12.33 -14.09 -11.46
C ASP A 93 11.27 -14.25 -12.56
N ASP A 94 11.48 -13.54 -13.67
CA ASP A 94 10.63 -13.59 -14.85
C ASP A 94 9.14 -13.28 -14.58
N THR A 95 8.85 -12.47 -13.55
CA THR A 95 7.49 -11.97 -13.28
C THR A 95 7.09 -11.04 -14.42
N ARG A 96 6.08 -11.43 -15.21
CA ARG A 96 5.56 -10.66 -16.35
C ARG A 96 4.31 -9.91 -15.92
N LEU A 97 4.27 -8.61 -16.20
CA LEU A 97 3.20 -7.73 -15.76
C LEU A 97 2.32 -7.28 -16.92
N GLU A 98 1.02 -7.42 -16.73
CA GLU A 98 -0.02 -6.92 -17.62
C GLU A 98 -0.86 -5.87 -16.89
N TYR A 99 -1.16 -4.77 -17.57
CA TYR A 99 -1.88 -3.65 -17.00
C TYR A 99 -3.27 -3.50 -17.64
N SER A 100 -4.21 -2.89 -16.92
CA SER A 100 -5.50 -2.48 -17.47
C SER A 100 -5.32 -1.52 -18.65
N ASP A 101 -6.21 -1.61 -19.63
CA ASP A 101 -6.22 -0.78 -20.85
C ASP A 101 -5.88 0.70 -20.61
N GLY A 102 -4.99 1.25 -21.44
CA GLY A 102 -4.58 2.66 -21.39
C GLY A 102 -3.46 2.96 -20.40
N PHE A 103 -2.84 1.91 -19.86
CA PHE A 103 -1.73 2.01 -18.93
C PHE A 103 -0.50 1.27 -19.44
N ASP A 104 0.65 1.95 -19.41
CA ASP A 104 1.96 1.36 -19.69
C ASP A 104 2.83 1.46 -18.42
N GLY A 105 3.49 0.36 -18.08
CA GLY A 105 4.40 0.27 -16.94
C GLY A 105 5.50 -0.77 -17.19
N PRO A 106 6.36 -1.04 -16.20
CA PRO A 106 7.36 -2.11 -16.29
C PRO A 106 6.73 -3.45 -16.67
N SER A 107 7.17 -4.07 -17.76
CA SER A 107 6.55 -5.31 -18.27
C SER A 107 7.10 -6.59 -17.65
N THR A 108 8.26 -6.52 -17.00
CA THR A 108 8.91 -7.64 -16.32
C THR A 108 9.62 -7.20 -15.05
N LEU A 109 9.70 -8.09 -14.06
CA LEU A 109 10.51 -7.94 -12.86
C LEU A 109 11.33 -9.21 -12.60
N ALA A 110 12.60 -9.03 -12.25
CA ALA A 110 13.42 -10.07 -11.63
C ALA A 110 13.17 -10.15 -10.11
N ALA A 111 13.61 -11.24 -9.47
CA ALA A 111 13.50 -11.40 -8.02
C ALA A 111 14.29 -10.29 -7.31
N GLY A 112 13.62 -9.56 -6.42
CA GLY A 112 14.19 -8.44 -5.68
C GLY A 112 14.37 -7.15 -6.48
N GLU A 113 14.10 -7.16 -7.79
CA GLU A 113 14.12 -5.95 -8.59
C GLU A 113 13.04 -4.98 -8.11
N ALA A 114 13.44 -3.75 -7.85
CA ALA A 114 12.55 -2.66 -7.45
C ALA A 114 12.53 -1.58 -8.54
N VAL A 115 11.34 -1.27 -9.07
CA VAL A 115 11.16 -0.27 -10.13
C VAL A 115 10.15 0.76 -9.68
N GLU A 116 10.53 2.04 -9.77
CA GLU A 116 9.67 3.17 -9.46
C GLU A 116 9.22 3.87 -10.75
N PHE A 117 7.95 4.26 -10.81
CA PHE A 117 7.36 4.94 -11.97
C PHE A 117 6.15 5.78 -11.56
N ALA A 118 5.89 6.84 -12.32
CA ALA A 118 4.77 7.75 -12.10
C ALA A 118 3.55 7.32 -12.90
N ALA A 119 2.36 7.50 -12.33
CA ALA A 119 1.12 7.37 -13.10
C ALA A 119 -0.03 8.20 -12.52
N ASP A 120 -0.77 8.87 -13.41
CA ASP A 120 -1.77 9.87 -13.05
C ASP A 120 -3.17 9.29 -12.80
N SER A 121 -3.35 7.98 -12.95
CA SER A 121 -4.65 7.33 -12.84
C SER A 121 -4.56 5.96 -12.19
N PRO A 122 -5.61 5.51 -11.46
CA PRO A 122 -5.71 4.14 -10.99
C PRO A 122 -5.62 3.13 -12.14
N PHE A 123 -5.03 1.97 -11.86
CA PHE A 123 -4.88 0.88 -12.83
C PHE A 123 -4.96 -0.48 -12.13
N VAL A 124 -5.25 -1.53 -12.89
CA VAL A 124 -5.07 -2.92 -12.42
C VAL A 124 -3.77 -3.45 -13.00
N VAL A 125 -2.99 -4.16 -12.20
CA VAL A 125 -1.79 -4.87 -12.65
C VAL A 125 -1.89 -6.34 -12.25
N ARG A 126 -1.53 -7.23 -13.18
CA ARG A 126 -1.60 -8.68 -13.04
C ARG A 126 -0.29 -9.34 -13.42
N SER A 127 0.10 -10.38 -12.69
CA SER A 127 1.13 -11.32 -13.11
C SER A 127 0.55 -12.44 -13.97
N GLN A 128 1.43 -13.22 -14.61
CA GLN A 128 1.03 -14.34 -15.45
C GLN A 128 0.27 -15.46 -14.72
N ASP A 129 0.54 -15.64 -13.42
CA ASP A 129 -0.03 -16.69 -12.57
C ASP A 129 0.31 -16.45 -11.08
N ASP A 130 -0.23 -17.31 -10.21
CA ASP A 130 -0.05 -17.26 -8.75
C ASP A 130 1.37 -17.57 -8.27
N ALA A 131 2.22 -18.17 -9.11
CA ALA A 131 3.62 -18.48 -8.78
C ALA A 131 4.57 -17.31 -9.05
N HIS A 132 4.07 -16.20 -9.62
CA HIS A 132 4.83 -14.98 -9.87
C HIS A 132 4.22 -13.77 -9.13
N PRO A 133 4.11 -13.82 -7.80
CA PRO A 133 3.64 -12.67 -7.05
C PRO A 133 4.66 -11.52 -7.11
N PHE A 134 4.17 -10.30 -6.91
CA PHE A 134 5.00 -9.09 -6.78
C PHE A 134 4.51 -8.26 -5.59
N ARG A 135 5.11 -7.10 -5.34
CA ARG A 135 4.57 -6.06 -4.44
C ARG A 135 4.29 -4.82 -5.26
N LEU A 136 3.22 -4.10 -4.92
CA LEU A 136 2.94 -2.76 -5.42
C LEU A 136 2.81 -1.84 -4.22
N LEU A 137 3.53 -0.73 -4.22
CA LEU A 137 3.40 0.31 -3.22
C LEU A 137 2.93 1.59 -3.89
N SER A 138 2.04 2.31 -3.22
CA SER A 138 1.80 3.73 -3.49
C SER A 138 2.84 4.54 -2.70
N VAL A 139 3.40 5.55 -3.33
CA VAL A 139 4.47 6.38 -2.80
C VAL A 139 4.02 7.85 -2.83
N MET A 140 4.17 8.51 -1.68
CA MET A 140 4.11 9.96 -1.55
C MET A 140 5.54 10.47 -1.46
N HIS A 141 5.87 11.46 -2.27
CA HIS A 141 7.14 12.15 -2.23
C HIS A 141 7.22 13.15 -1.07
N ASN A 142 8.43 13.61 -0.84
CA ASN A 142 8.70 14.70 0.04
C ASN A 142 7.97 15.97 -0.41
N CYS A 143 7.57 16.80 0.55
CA CYS A 143 6.80 18.00 0.22
C CYS A 143 7.58 18.99 -0.65
N SER A 144 8.92 19.02 -0.51
CA SER A 144 9.79 19.98 -1.19
C SER A 144 9.80 19.80 -2.71
N SER A 145 9.51 18.58 -3.17
CA SER A 145 9.33 18.23 -4.58
C SER A 145 8.12 18.91 -5.23
N LEU A 146 7.14 19.34 -4.43
CA LEU A 146 5.88 19.92 -4.92
C LEU A 146 5.93 21.43 -5.13
N GLY A 147 6.96 22.11 -4.62
CA GLY A 147 7.07 23.58 -4.66
C GLY A 147 5.94 24.31 -3.92
N GLN A 148 5.21 23.63 -3.03
CA GLN A 148 4.09 24.18 -2.27
C GLN A 148 4.58 24.80 -0.96
N VAL A 149 4.18 26.06 -0.69
CA VAL A 149 4.57 26.76 0.54
C VAL A 149 4.00 26.10 1.80
N THR A 150 2.79 25.55 1.71
CA THR A 150 2.13 24.84 2.82
C THR A 150 2.74 23.48 3.09
N CYS A 151 3.49 22.93 2.12
CA CYS A 151 4.23 21.67 2.27
C CYS A 151 3.35 20.53 2.84
N PRO A 152 2.22 20.20 2.20
CA PRO A 152 1.29 19.21 2.74
C PRO A 152 1.87 17.80 2.60
N GLY A 153 1.96 17.05 3.69
CA GLY A 153 2.57 15.71 3.76
C GLY A 153 4.07 15.69 3.52
N ASP A 154 4.71 14.60 3.89
CA ASP A 154 6.07 14.24 3.48
C ASP A 154 6.15 12.77 3.05
N ALA A 155 7.37 12.27 2.83
CA ALA A 155 7.64 10.97 2.24
C ALA A 155 6.99 9.79 3.01
N GLU A 156 6.14 9.02 2.32
CA GLU A 156 5.48 7.81 2.87
C GLU A 156 5.26 6.77 1.75
N GLN A 157 5.27 5.49 2.08
CA GLN A 157 5.03 4.38 1.15
C GLN A 157 4.16 3.27 1.74
N LEU A 158 3.02 3.02 1.11
CA LEU A 158 2.08 1.98 1.54
C LEU A 158 2.04 0.83 0.55
N GLU A 159 2.18 -0.41 1.04
CA GLU A 159 1.94 -1.60 0.23
C GLU A 159 0.43 -1.82 -0.01
N LEU A 160 0.06 -1.94 -1.28
CA LEU A 160 -1.30 -2.28 -1.69
C LEU A 160 -1.43 -3.81 -1.74
N GLY A 161 -2.27 -4.33 -0.85
CA GLY A 161 -2.60 -5.74 -0.78
C GLY A 161 -3.23 -6.25 -2.07
N GLY A 162 -3.07 -7.55 -2.33
CA GLY A 162 -3.72 -8.23 -3.44
C GLY A 162 -5.24 -8.25 -3.30
N THR A 163 -5.95 -8.35 -4.43
CA THR A 163 -7.41 -8.46 -4.44
C THR A 163 -7.92 -9.68 -3.68
N ALA A 164 -7.13 -10.75 -3.62
CA ALA A 164 -7.40 -11.95 -2.82
C ALA A 164 -7.39 -11.72 -1.29
N LEU A 165 -6.84 -10.60 -0.81
CA LEU A 165 -6.81 -10.25 0.62
C LEU A 165 -7.99 -9.36 1.04
N TYR A 166 -8.85 -8.94 0.11
CA TYR A 166 -9.96 -8.05 0.40
C TYR A 166 -10.97 -8.72 1.33
N VAL A 167 -11.68 -7.92 2.13
CA VAL A 167 -12.61 -8.40 3.16
C VAL A 167 -13.97 -7.71 3.04
N GLU A 168 -14.98 -8.28 3.67
CA GLU A 168 -16.35 -7.75 3.70
C GLU A 168 -16.61 -6.86 4.92
N ASP A 169 -15.72 -6.88 5.92
CA ASP A 169 -15.86 -6.17 7.20
C ASP A 169 -14.50 -5.73 7.73
N ALA A 170 -14.33 -4.44 7.97
CA ALA A 170 -13.09 -3.86 8.46
C ALA A 170 -13.36 -2.79 9.51
N THR A 171 -12.55 -2.81 10.58
CA THR A 171 -12.58 -1.77 11.64
C THR A 171 -11.23 -1.06 11.65
N PHE A 172 -11.24 0.27 11.72
CA PHE A 172 -10.04 1.10 11.68
C PHE A 172 -10.17 2.38 12.50
N PHE A 173 -9.06 3.06 12.74
CA PHE A 173 -9.01 4.27 13.53
C PHE A 173 -8.40 5.43 12.75
N VAL A 174 -9.17 6.48 12.47
CA VAL A 174 -8.63 7.71 11.87
C VAL A 174 -8.09 8.60 12.98
N ASP A 175 -6.80 8.96 12.88
CA ASP A 175 -6.18 9.88 13.83
C ASP A 175 -6.78 11.30 13.67
N PRO A 176 -7.40 11.88 14.72
CA PRO A 176 -8.02 13.20 14.66
C PRO A 176 -7.02 14.36 14.64
N THR A 177 -5.71 14.10 14.73
CA THR A 177 -4.68 15.15 14.83
C THR A 177 -4.11 15.58 13.49
N TYR A 178 -4.25 14.77 12.44
CA TYR A 178 -3.81 15.13 11.10
C TYR A 178 -4.77 16.12 10.44
N ALA A 179 -4.22 17.15 9.80
CA ALA A 179 -4.99 18.18 9.11
C ALA A 179 -5.78 17.67 7.90
N ARG A 180 -5.34 16.56 7.29
CA ARG A 180 -6.05 15.87 6.23
C ARG A 180 -5.94 14.37 6.41
N THR A 181 -7.03 13.66 6.15
CA THR A 181 -7.04 12.21 6.03
C THR A 181 -7.87 11.83 4.81
N GLN A 182 -7.37 10.89 4.00
CA GLN A 182 -8.07 10.31 2.88
C GLN A 182 -8.16 8.79 3.05
N LEU A 183 -9.38 8.29 2.98
CA LEU A 183 -9.69 6.88 2.85
C LEU A 183 -9.66 6.52 1.36
N LEU A 184 -8.89 5.50 1.01
CA LEU A 184 -8.76 4.93 -0.31
C LEU A 184 -9.52 3.61 -0.32
N VAL A 185 -10.48 3.44 -1.22
CA VAL A 185 -11.32 2.24 -1.28
C VAL A 185 -11.34 1.65 -2.68
N VAL A 186 -11.18 0.34 -2.75
CA VAL A 186 -11.35 -0.47 -3.96
C VAL A 186 -12.48 -1.46 -3.68
N ARG A 187 -13.53 -1.46 -4.49
CA ARG A 187 -14.52 -2.56 -4.50
C ARG A 187 -14.28 -3.49 -5.69
N VAL A 188 -14.50 -4.78 -5.47
CA VAL A 188 -14.38 -5.81 -6.51
C VAL A 188 -15.75 -6.46 -6.74
N ALA A 189 -16.05 -6.75 -8.01
CA ALA A 189 -17.26 -7.47 -8.37
C ALA A 189 -17.19 -8.93 -7.92
N ASP A 190 -18.10 -9.35 -7.03
CA ASP A 190 -18.27 -10.75 -6.62
C ASP A 190 -19.70 -11.02 -6.12
N PRO A 191 -20.64 -11.49 -6.98
CA PRO A 191 -20.58 -11.55 -8.44
C PRO A 191 -20.77 -10.18 -9.12
N GLU A 192 -21.17 -9.16 -8.36
CA GLU A 192 -21.37 -7.78 -8.81
C GLU A 192 -20.70 -6.79 -7.84
N LEU A 193 -20.59 -5.53 -8.23
CA LEU A 193 -20.02 -4.49 -7.38
C LEU A 193 -21.01 -4.16 -6.25
N ALA A 194 -20.73 -4.62 -5.04
CA ALA A 194 -21.53 -4.29 -3.88
C ALA A 194 -21.17 -2.90 -3.32
N ASP A 195 -22.11 -2.32 -2.59
CA ASP A 195 -21.88 -1.05 -1.91
C ASP A 195 -21.00 -1.24 -0.67
N VAL A 196 -20.03 -0.35 -0.48
CA VAL A 196 -19.20 -0.26 0.72
C VAL A 196 -19.80 0.78 1.65
N ARG A 197 -20.35 0.31 2.77
CA ARG A 197 -21.06 1.13 3.76
C ARG A 197 -20.08 1.65 4.81
N LEU A 198 -20.03 2.96 4.99
CA LEU A 198 -19.36 3.67 6.09
C LEU A 198 -20.42 4.48 6.84
N PRO A 199 -20.88 4.06 8.05
CA PRO A 199 -22.10 4.59 8.67
C PRO A 199 -22.13 6.09 8.96
N CYS A 200 -20.97 6.75 9.08
CA CYS A 200 -20.93 8.18 9.28
C CYS A 200 -21.21 8.97 8.00
N ALA A 201 -21.04 8.39 6.81
CA ALA A 201 -21.30 9.06 5.54
C ALA A 201 -22.81 9.19 5.29
N VAL A 202 -23.28 10.40 4.94
CA VAL A 202 -24.71 10.75 4.89
C VAL A 202 -25.44 10.21 3.66
N ASP A 203 -24.73 9.96 2.57
CA ASP A 203 -25.24 9.30 1.37
C ASP A 203 -24.39 8.04 1.16
N GLU A 204 -25.03 6.87 1.07
CA GLU A 204 -24.32 5.59 0.86
C GLU A 204 -23.25 5.75 -0.21
N LEU A 205 -21.99 5.68 0.26
CA LEU A 205 -20.72 5.53 -0.44
C LEU A 205 -19.78 6.71 -0.24
N VAL A 206 -18.64 6.34 0.32
CA VAL A 206 -17.32 6.85 -0.05
C VAL A 206 -17.30 7.20 -1.55
N GLY A 207 -17.55 8.47 -1.88
CA GLY A 207 -17.25 9.14 -3.15
C GLY A 207 -17.93 8.67 -4.44
N GLU A 208 -17.81 9.52 -5.47
CA GLU A 208 -18.09 9.18 -6.87
C GLU A 208 -17.15 8.04 -7.31
N TRP A 209 -17.70 6.82 -7.42
CA TRP A 209 -16.94 5.65 -7.88
C TRP A 209 -16.42 5.86 -9.30
N SER A 210 -15.14 5.54 -9.48
CA SER A 210 -14.47 5.57 -10.78
C SER A 210 -14.10 4.14 -11.20
N PRO A 211 -14.50 3.69 -12.41
CA PRO A 211 -14.10 2.38 -12.91
C PRO A 211 -12.59 2.31 -13.16
N VAL A 212 -12.01 1.14 -12.93
CA VAL A 212 -10.59 0.87 -13.24
C VAL A 212 -10.51 -0.25 -14.27
N GLY A 213 -9.96 0.07 -15.45
CA GLY A 213 -9.99 -0.82 -16.60
C GLY A 213 -11.35 -0.89 -17.29
N LYS A 214 -11.55 -1.88 -18.17
CA LYS A 214 -12.77 -2.07 -18.98
C LYS A 214 -13.50 -3.39 -18.71
N ASP A 215 -12.97 -4.24 -17.84
CA ASP A 215 -13.57 -5.53 -17.50
C ASP A 215 -14.76 -5.40 -16.53
N GLY A 216 -14.98 -4.19 -15.98
CA GLY A 216 -16.07 -3.90 -15.05
C GLY A 216 -15.90 -4.55 -13.68
N ARG A 217 -14.72 -5.09 -13.37
CA ARG A 217 -14.47 -5.82 -12.12
C ARG A 217 -14.14 -4.93 -10.95
N PHE A 218 -13.67 -3.71 -11.19
CA PHE A 218 -13.15 -2.83 -10.15
C PHE A 218 -13.65 -1.41 -10.28
N GLU A 219 -13.99 -0.84 -9.13
CA GLU A 219 -14.18 0.58 -8.98
C GLU A 219 -13.40 1.07 -7.76
N VAL A 220 -12.97 2.32 -7.84
CA VAL A 220 -12.24 2.98 -6.76
C VAL A 220 -12.90 4.27 -6.35
N ALA A 221 -12.75 4.60 -5.08
CA ALA A 221 -13.18 5.86 -4.53
C ALA A 221 -12.16 6.40 -3.52
N ARG A 222 -12.22 7.71 -3.31
CA ARG A 222 -11.47 8.42 -2.28
C ARG A 222 -12.48 9.20 -1.45
N ALA A 223 -12.39 9.10 -0.13
CA ALA A 223 -13.17 9.94 0.78
C ALA A 223 -12.21 10.69 1.70
N ASP A 224 -12.29 12.01 1.72
CA ASP A 224 -11.52 12.82 2.67
C ASP A 224 -12.29 12.89 4.00
N PHE A 225 -11.66 12.67 5.15
CA PHE A 225 -12.29 12.81 6.47
C PHE A 225 -12.29 14.27 6.97
N ASP A 226 -11.26 15.03 6.60
CA ASP A 226 -11.13 16.45 6.93
C ASP A 226 -10.54 17.20 5.73
N ILE A 227 -11.20 18.30 5.33
CA ILE A 227 -10.67 19.24 4.34
C ILE A 227 -10.57 20.62 4.98
N PRO A 228 -9.60 21.47 4.57
CA PRO A 228 -9.65 22.89 4.86
C PRO A 228 -10.93 23.50 4.26
N GLY A 229 -12.02 23.56 5.05
CA GLY A 229 -13.35 23.97 4.59
C GLY A 229 -14.54 23.20 5.20
N GLY A 230 -14.30 22.07 5.88
CA GLY A 230 -15.34 21.30 6.58
C GLY A 230 -15.05 19.79 6.63
N ARG A 231 -15.85 19.05 7.40
CA ARG A 231 -15.80 17.57 7.43
C ARG A 231 -16.60 17.02 6.25
N TYR A 232 -16.10 15.99 5.57
CA TYR A 232 -16.93 15.21 4.66
C TYR A 232 -18.03 14.52 5.46
N ASP A 233 -19.27 14.70 5.02
CA ASP A 233 -20.44 13.92 5.41
C ASP A 233 -20.58 13.60 6.91
N ALA A 234 -20.10 14.46 7.81
CA ALA A 234 -20.08 14.24 9.26
C ALA A 234 -19.16 13.13 9.81
N CYS A 235 -18.26 12.54 9.02
CA CYS A 235 -17.23 11.63 9.53
C CYS A 235 -16.14 12.40 10.30
N GLU A 236 -15.84 11.97 11.54
CA GLU A 236 -14.79 12.56 12.40
C GLU A 236 -13.62 11.60 12.58
N GLY A 237 -12.48 12.08 13.10
CA GLY A 237 -11.43 11.18 13.59
C GLY A 237 -11.96 10.29 14.73
N GLY A 238 -11.44 9.07 14.82
CA GLY A 238 -11.90 8.05 15.77
C GLY A 238 -12.06 6.67 15.13
N LEU A 239 -12.78 5.80 15.85
CA LEU A 239 -13.04 4.43 15.43
C LEU A 239 -14.17 4.37 14.40
N HIS A 240 -13.93 3.65 13.30
CA HIS A 240 -14.87 3.43 12.21
C HIS A 240 -14.95 1.95 11.84
N ARG A 241 -16.09 1.55 11.28
CA ARG A 241 -16.30 0.22 10.69
C ARG A 241 -16.89 0.37 9.30
N MET A 242 -16.32 -0.34 8.34
CA MET A 242 -16.80 -0.46 6.98
C MET A 242 -17.29 -1.88 6.74
N THR A 243 -18.39 -2.01 6.01
CA THR A 243 -18.98 -3.31 5.65
C THR A 243 -19.47 -3.31 4.21
N SER A 244 -19.42 -4.45 3.54
CA SER A 244 -19.99 -4.63 2.20
C SER A 244 -20.51 -6.06 2.03
N ASP A 245 -21.38 -6.26 1.04
CA ASP A 245 -21.91 -7.59 0.70
C ASP A 245 -20.96 -8.36 -0.25
N ALA A 246 -19.88 -7.72 -0.71
CA ALA A 246 -18.77 -8.32 -1.46
C ALA A 246 -17.41 -7.80 -0.93
N PRO A 247 -16.27 -8.48 -1.18
CA PRO A 247 -14.98 -8.03 -0.70
C PRO A 247 -14.58 -6.62 -1.18
N PHE A 248 -13.89 -5.87 -0.32
CA PHE A 248 -13.26 -4.59 -0.67
C PHE A 248 -11.88 -4.45 -0.02
N GLY A 249 -11.02 -3.67 -0.68
CA GLY A 249 -9.75 -3.21 -0.16
C GLY A 249 -9.87 -1.78 0.33
N ALA A 250 -9.23 -1.45 1.45
CA ALA A 250 -9.24 -0.12 1.99
C ALA A 250 -7.92 0.23 2.69
N TRP A 251 -7.54 1.49 2.57
CA TRP A 251 -6.34 2.06 3.16
C TRP A 251 -6.62 3.48 3.64
N VAL A 252 -5.95 3.89 4.70
CA VAL A 252 -5.99 5.26 5.20
C VAL A 252 -4.66 5.91 4.91
N TRP A 253 -4.73 7.15 4.43
CA TRP A 253 -3.58 8.02 4.27
C TRP A 253 -3.86 9.36 4.94
N SER A 254 -3.06 9.74 5.91
CA SER A 254 -3.21 10.97 6.68
C SER A 254 -1.97 11.84 6.55
N TRP A 255 -2.13 13.15 6.48
CA TRP A 255 -1.00 14.08 6.35
C TRP A 255 -1.29 15.48 6.88
N ASP A 256 -0.23 16.12 7.37
CA ASP A 256 -0.16 17.52 7.79
C ASP A 256 1.09 18.16 7.17
N SER A 257 1.44 19.39 7.52
CA SER A 257 2.67 20.02 7.05
C SER A 257 3.88 19.18 7.44
N ARG A 258 4.64 18.66 6.46
CA ARG A 258 5.87 17.84 6.67
C ARG A 258 5.66 16.57 7.49
N ASN A 259 4.53 15.90 7.34
CA ASN A 259 4.26 14.65 8.04
C ASN A 259 3.17 13.86 7.33
N SER A 260 3.42 12.58 7.11
CA SER A 260 2.46 11.63 6.56
C SER A 260 2.42 10.32 7.35
N ILE A 261 1.27 9.63 7.32
CA ILE A 261 1.16 8.24 7.74
C ILE A 261 0.19 7.50 6.83
N ALA A 262 0.50 6.24 6.50
CA ALA A 262 -0.41 5.40 5.74
C ALA A 262 -0.46 3.96 6.25
N TYR A 263 -1.64 3.34 6.22
CA TYR A 263 -1.81 1.95 6.66
C TYR A 263 -3.00 1.26 6.00
N SER A 264 -2.94 -0.07 5.94
CA SER A 264 -4.01 -0.91 5.43
C SER A 264 -5.11 -1.13 6.47
N VAL A 265 -6.37 -1.14 6.01
CA VAL A 265 -7.57 -1.29 6.85
C VAL A 265 -8.30 -2.59 6.58
N ALA A 266 -8.52 -2.92 5.31
CA ALA A 266 -9.37 -4.03 4.88
C ALA A 266 -8.54 -5.09 4.14
N LEU A 267 -7.53 -5.63 4.82
CA LEU A 267 -6.73 -6.76 4.34
C LEU A 267 -6.81 -7.91 5.34
N GLY A 268 -7.42 -9.02 4.92
CA GLY A 268 -7.51 -10.27 5.66
C GLY A 268 -6.40 -11.25 5.28
N THR A 269 -6.36 -12.39 5.95
CA THR A 269 -5.56 -13.54 5.52
C THR A 269 -6.40 -14.38 4.56
N SER A 270 -6.07 -14.36 3.26
CA SER A 270 -6.62 -15.34 2.30
C SER A 270 -6.24 -16.77 2.75
N PRO A 271 -7.06 -17.81 2.47
CA PRO A 271 -6.59 -19.19 2.57
C PRO A 271 -5.33 -19.38 1.71
N TYR A 272 -4.22 -19.69 2.39
CA TYR A 272 -2.89 -20.07 1.91
C TYR A 272 -2.79 -20.45 0.42
N HIS A 273 -2.08 -19.66 -0.39
CA HIS A 273 -1.53 -20.12 -1.65
C HIS A 273 -0.18 -20.80 -1.35
N ASP A 274 -0.06 -22.10 -1.65
CA ASP A 274 1.18 -22.88 -1.54
C ASP A 274 2.23 -22.36 -2.53
N ALA A 275 2.90 -21.24 -2.23
CA ALA A 275 4.20 -20.93 -2.78
C ALA A 275 5.23 -21.76 -2.00
N GLY A 276 5.30 -23.06 -2.30
CA GLY A 276 6.30 -23.95 -1.74
C GLY A 276 7.71 -23.37 -1.99
N PRO A 277 8.65 -23.53 -1.05
CA PRO A 277 10.02 -23.10 -1.29
C PRO A 277 10.54 -23.90 -2.49
N GLY A 278 10.87 -23.20 -3.58
CA GLY A 278 11.64 -23.80 -4.66
C GLY A 278 12.90 -24.41 -4.06
N GLU A 279 13.06 -25.72 -4.22
CA GLU A 279 14.30 -26.40 -3.88
C GLU A 279 15.44 -25.75 -4.67
N GLN A 280 16.41 -25.17 -3.95
CA GLN A 280 17.79 -24.98 -4.40
C GLN A 280 18.72 -25.62 -3.38
#